data_AF-A0A1G5TV73-F1
#
_entry.id   AF-A0A1G5TV73-F1
#
_cell.length_a   1.000
_cell.length_b   1.000
_cell.length_c   1.000
_cell.angle_alpha   90.00
_cell.angle_beta   90.00
_cell.angle_gamma   90.00
#
_symmetry.space_group_name_H-M   'P 1'
#
loop_
_entity.id
_entity.type
_entity.pdbx_description
1 polymer ?
#
loop_
_entity_poly.entity_id
_entity_poly.type
_entity_poly.pdbx_seq_one_letter_code
_entity_poly.pdbx_strand_id
1 'polypeptide(L)'
;MSVVDVEAEVAEFIRVAGLRIVPIAEAETALALAAHGRYGKGRHPARLNLGDCFAYACAQVHGVPLLYVGDDFPQTDIRSALG
;
A
#
# COMPACT_ATOMS: atom_id res chain seq x y z
N MET A 1 14.70 -21.20 8.99
CA MET A 1 14.42 -20.48 7.73
C MET A 1 15.35 -19.28 7.70
N SER A 2 16.22 -19.21 6.70
CA SER A 2 17.14 -18.09 6.48
C SER A 2 16.43 -16.95 5.73
N VAL A 3 17.04 -15.77 5.69
CA VAL A 3 16.53 -14.64 4.88
C VAL A 3 16.43 -15.03 3.40
N VAL A 4 17.40 -15.81 2.91
CA VAL A 4 17.43 -16.30 1.53
C VAL A 4 16.22 -17.21 1.22
N ASP A 5 15.84 -18.06 2.17
CA ASP A 5 14.66 -18.93 2.01
C ASP A 5 13.37 -18.09 1.91
N VAL A 6 13.23 -17.05 2.75
CA VAL A 6 12.07 -16.15 2.74
C VAL A 6 12.01 -15.34 1.44
N GLU A 7 13.14 -14.82 0.96
CA GLU A 7 13.21 -14.08 -0.30
C GLU A 7 12.75 -14.94 -1.48
N ALA A 8 13.17 -16.21 -1.51
CA ALA A 8 12.75 -17.16 -2.54
C ALA A 8 11.24 -17.46 -2.49
N GLU A 9 10.68 -17.64 -1.30
CA GLU A 9 9.24 -17.87 -1.11
C GLU A 9 8.40 -16.66 -1.60
N VAL A 10 8.80 -15.44 -1.26
CA VAL A 10 8.11 -14.21 -1.71
C VAL A 10 8.21 -14.04 -3.22
N ALA A 11 9.39 -14.27 -3.80
CA ALA A 11 9.58 -14.19 -5.26
C ALA A 11 8.69 -15.20 -6.01
N GLU A 12 8.58 -16.42 -5.49
CA GLU A 12 7.73 -17.45 -6.06
C GLU A 12 6.24 -17.08 -5.94
N PHE A 13 5.81 -16.54 -4.80
CA PHE A 13 4.43 -16.04 -4.64
C PHE A 13 4.10 -14.97 -5.67
N ILE A 14 4.97 -13.96 -5.84
CA ILE A 14 4.80 -12.89 -6.83
C ILE A 14 4.65 -13.48 -8.24
N ARG A 15 5.49 -14.46 -8.58
CA ARG A 15 5.47 -15.13 -9.89
C ARG A 15 4.18 -15.91 -10.12
N VAL A 16 3.78 -16.75 -9.16
CA VAL A 16 2.60 -17.64 -9.28
C VAL A 16 1.29 -16.83 -9.28
N ALA A 17 1.21 -15.79 -8.47
CA ALA A 17 0.03 -14.91 -8.42
C ALA A 17 -0.03 -13.91 -9.61
N GLY A 18 0.97 -13.88 -10.49
CA GLY A 18 1.02 -12.99 -11.65
C GLY A 18 1.11 -11.52 -11.25
N LEU A 19 1.75 -11.22 -10.12
CA LEU A 19 1.86 -9.86 -9.59
C LEU A 19 2.97 -9.09 -10.31
N ARG A 20 2.72 -7.80 -10.57
CA ARG A 20 3.71 -6.88 -11.11
C ARG A 20 4.23 -5.99 -10.00
N ILE A 21 5.54 -6.01 -9.77
CA ILE A 21 6.20 -5.07 -8.85
C ILE A 21 6.25 -3.70 -9.52
N VAL A 22 5.85 -2.67 -8.78
CA VAL A 22 5.89 -1.27 -9.19
C VAL A 22 6.87 -0.50 -8.32
N PRO A 23 7.79 0.30 -8.91
CA PRO A 23 8.68 1.14 -8.14
C PRO A 23 7.89 2.31 -7.52
N ILE A 24 8.31 2.74 -6.33
CA ILE A 24 7.87 4.00 -5.75
C ILE A 24 8.71 5.12 -6.39
N ALA A 25 8.08 6.01 -7.13
CA ALA A 25 8.72 7.15 -7.78
C ALA A 25 8.24 8.47 -7.18
N GLU A 26 8.48 9.57 -7.89
CA GLU A 26 8.18 10.92 -7.43
C GLU A 26 6.67 11.12 -7.18
N ALA A 27 5.82 10.59 -8.07
CA ALA A 27 4.36 10.71 -7.95
C ALA A 27 3.82 10.00 -6.69
N GLU A 28 4.26 8.76 -6.45
CA GLU A 28 3.89 7.99 -5.27
C GLU A 28 4.41 8.65 -3.99
N THR A 29 5.62 9.21 -4.03
CA THR A 29 6.21 9.91 -2.89
C THR A 29 5.41 11.17 -2.52
N ALA A 30 5.07 12.00 -3.52
CA ALA A 30 4.27 13.21 -3.31
C ALA A 30 2.88 12.86 -2.73
N LEU A 31 2.23 11.83 -3.27
CA LEU A 31 0.93 11.39 -2.79
C LEU A 31 0.99 10.70 -1.42
N ALA A 32 2.07 9.97 -1.09
CA ALA A 32 2.24 9.37 0.22
C ALA A 32 2.38 10.44 1.32
N LEU A 33 3.12 11.52 1.05
CA LEU A 33 3.23 12.66 1.97
C LEU A 33 1.87 13.36 2.16
N ALA A 34 1.12 13.57 1.08
CA ALA A 34 -0.23 14.13 1.15
C ALA A 34 -1.19 13.22 1.94
N ALA A 35 -1.12 11.91 1.70
CA ALA A 35 -1.91 10.91 2.42
C ALA A 35 -1.58 10.91 3.92
N HIS A 36 -0.31 11.01 4.30
CA HIS A 36 0.07 11.13 5.70
C HIS A 36 -0.47 12.43 6.34
N GLY A 37 -0.44 13.54 5.61
CA GLY A 37 -1.02 14.81 6.07
C GLY A 37 -2.52 14.72 6.35
N ARG A 38 -3.26 13.96 5.52
CA ARG A 38 -4.73 13.84 5.62
C ARG A 38 -5.20 12.71 6.55
N TYR A 39 -4.50 11.57 6.54
CA TYR A 39 -4.94 10.31 7.14
C TYR A 39 -3.95 9.70 8.13
N GLY A 40 -2.82 10.36 8.37
CA GLY A 40 -1.72 9.81 9.16
C GLY A 40 -2.04 9.55 10.64
N LYS A 41 -1.32 8.59 11.21
CA LYS A 41 -1.33 8.28 12.65
C LYS A 41 -1.06 9.53 13.50
N GLY A 42 -1.89 9.71 14.53
CA GLY A 42 -1.83 10.86 15.45
C GLY A 42 -2.59 12.10 14.98
N ARG A 43 -3.21 12.06 13.80
CA ARG A 43 -3.98 13.18 13.24
C ARG A 43 -5.38 12.79 12.76
N HIS A 44 -5.54 11.57 12.24
CA HIS A 44 -6.79 11.10 11.66
C HIS A 44 -7.18 9.71 12.22
N PRO A 45 -8.48 9.38 12.35
CA PRO A 45 -8.96 8.06 12.78
C PRO A 45 -8.43 6.86 11.97
N ALA A 46 -8.24 7.01 10.65
CA ALA A 46 -7.60 6.02 9.77
C ALA A 46 -6.17 5.64 10.19
N ARG A 47 -5.46 6.53 10.88
CA ARG A 47 -4.14 6.31 11.48
C ARG A 47 -3.08 5.68 10.57
N LEU A 48 -3.04 6.04 9.29
CA LEU A 48 -2.09 5.48 8.32
C LEU A 48 -0.65 5.63 8.80
N ASN A 49 0.10 4.53 8.76
CA ASN A 49 1.55 4.50 8.96
C ASN A 49 2.29 4.81 7.63
N LEU A 50 3.63 4.82 7.64
CA LEU A 50 4.43 5.13 6.46
C LEU A 50 4.20 4.14 5.30
N GLY A 51 4.16 2.84 5.60
CA GLY A 51 3.88 1.80 4.60
C GLY A 51 2.49 1.94 4.00
N ASP A 52 1.49 2.24 4.83
CA ASP A 52 0.11 2.44 4.37
C ASP A 52 0.00 3.65 3.44
N CYS A 53 0.77 4.71 3.69
CA CYS A 53 0.81 5.88 2.83
C CYS A 53 1.36 5.54 1.43
N PHE A 54 2.37 4.68 1.34
CA PHE A 54 2.88 4.20 0.06
C PHE A 54 1.89 3.28 -0.66
N ALA A 55 1.20 2.39 0.08
CA ALA A 55 0.16 1.54 -0.48
C ALA A 55 -1.01 2.37 -1.05
N TYR A 56 -1.48 3.36 -0.27
CA TYR A 56 -2.50 4.32 -0.69
C TYR A 56 -2.06 5.10 -1.94
N ALA A 57 -0.83 5.62 -1.93
CA ALA A 57 -0.31 6.44 -3.02
C ALA A 57 -0.15 5.63 -4.31
N CYS A 58 0.40 4.42 -4.22
CA CYS A 58 0.54 3.52 -5.36
C CYS A 58 -0.82 3.19 -6.00
N ALA A 59 -1.83 2.89 -5.19
CA ALA A 59 -3.19 2.65 -5.68
C ALA A 59 -3.80 3.89 -6.36
N GLN A 60 -3.62 5.09 -5.78
CA GLN A 60 -4.08 6.34 -6.37
C GLN A 60 -3.38 6.67 -7.70
N VAL A 61 -2.05 6.58 -7.77
CA VAL A 61 -1.28 6.88 -8.99
C VAL A 61 -1.73 5.98 -10.15
N HIS A 62 -1.96 4.70 -9.87
CA HIS A 62 -2.37 3.75 -10.89
C HIS A 62 -3.89 3.66 -11.10
N GLY A 63 -4.69 4.42 -10.35
CA GLY A 63 -6.16 4.44 -10.48
C GLY A 63 -6.84 3.10 -10.16
N VAL A 64 -6.19 2.24 -9.37
CA VAL A 64 -6.66 0.89 -9.03
C VAL A 64 -7.22 0.84 -7.60
N PRO A 65 -8.17 -0.07 -7.30
CA PRO A 65 -8.59 -0.29 -5.92
C PRO A 65 -7.47 -0.94 -5.10
N LEU A 66 -7.45 -0.68 -3.80
CA LEU A 66 -6.49 -1.24 -2.86
C LEU A 66 -7.05 -2.49 -2.17
N LEU A 67 -6.31 -3.60 -2.24
CA LEU A 67 -6.56 -4.80 -1.44
C LEU A 67 -5.79 -4.69 -0.13
N TYR A 68 -6.47 -4.84 0.99
CA TYR A 68 -5.88 -4.73 2.34
C TYR A 68 -6.60 -5.65 3.33
N VAL A 69 -6.02 -5.81 4.51
CA VAL A 69 -6.65 -6.46 5.66
C VAL A 69 -6.63 -5.47 6.82
N GLY A 70 -7.72 -5.40 7.59
CA GLY A 70 -7.89 -4.48 8.72
C GLY A 70 -8.75 -3.25 8.41
N ASP A 71 -8.77 -2.29 9.34
CA ASP A 71 -9.78 -1.22 9.40
C ASP A 71 -9.22 0.20 9.18
N ASP A 72 -7.96 0.30 8.75
CA ASP A 72 -7.27 1.59 8.58
C ASP A 72 -7.73 2.31 7.29
N PHE A 73 -7.77 1.61 6.16
CA PHE A 73 -8.14 2.17 4.85
C PHE A 73 -9.63 2.50 4.63
N PRO A 74 -10.63 1.81 5.24
CA PRO A 74 -12.04 2.17 5.13
C PRO A 74 -12.37 3.61 5.57
N GLN A 75 -11.50 4.23 6.37
CA GLN A 75 -11.65 5.61 6.84
C GLN A 75 -10.92 6.63 5.95
N THR A 76 -10.54 6.22 4.75
CA THR A 76 -9.92 7.09 3.73
C THR A 76 -10.85 7.21 2.52
N ASP A 77 -10.44 7.98 1.51
CA ASP A 77 -11.14 8.06 0.22
C ASP A 77 -10.61 7.06 -0.83
N ILE A 78 -9.76 6.11 -0.44
CA ILE A 78 -9.30 5.06 -1.36
C ILE A 78 -10.43 4.08 -1.69
N ARG A 79 -10.47 3.62 -2.95
CA ARG A 79 -11.39 2.58 -3.37
C ARG A 79 -10.91 1.22 -2.85
N SER A 80 -11.75 0.50 -2.12
CA SER A 80 -11.45 -0.87 -1.68
C SER A 80 -11.60 -1.87 -2.83
N ALA A 81 -10.71 -2.87 -2.87
CA ALA A 81 -10.80 -4.01 -3.78
C ALA A 81 -11.67 -5.16 -3.22
N LEU A 82 -12.09 -5.09 -1.96
CA LEU A 82 -12.78 -6.18 -1.27
C LEU A 82 -14.28 -6.29 -1.61
N GLY A 83 -14.91 -5.22 -2.14
CA GLY A 83 -16.33 -5.22 -2.48
C GLY A 83 -17.24 -5.11 -1.28
#